data_AF-A0A6J4R7U7-F1
#
_entry.id   AF-A0A6J4R7U7-F1
#
_cell.length_a   1.000
_cell.length_b   1.000
_cell.length_c   1.000
_cell.angle_alpha   90.00
_cell.angle_beta   90.00
_cell.angle_gamma   90.00
#
_symmetry.space_group_name_H-M   'P 1'
#
loop_
_entity.id
_entity.type
_entity.pdbx_description
1 polymer ?
#
loop_
_entity_poly.entity_id
_entity_poly.type
_entity_poly.pdbx_seq_one_letter_code
_entity_poly.pdbx_strand_id
1 'polypeptide(L)'
;MNDVIGQALYDYYNKAKRRKLWIHNQYGRKEEMPVHIYFRHKEEMPDLELIALQQCKGKVLDIGAGAGSHALLLQEKGIDVTAI
;
A
#
# COMPACT_ATOMS: atom_id res chain seq x y z
N MET A 1 14.86 15.07 2.19
CA MET A 1 13.96 14.36 1.25
C MET A 1 12.56 14.49 1.81
N ASN A 2 11.63 15.06 1.03
CA ASN A 2 10.24 15.22 1.48
C ASN A 2 9.47 13.96 1.06
N ASP A 3 9.33 12.99 1.95
CA ASP A 3 8.50 11.81 1.73
C ASP A 3 7.04 12.11 2.10
N VAL A 4 6.32 12.69 1.14
CA VAL A 4 4.92 13.09 1.33
C VAL A 4 3.98 11.89 1.44
N ILE A 5 4.32 10.75 0.81
CA ILE A 5 3.51 9.54 0.87
C ILE A 5 3.71 8.87 2.22
N GLY A 6 4.96 8.64 2.65
CA GLY A 6 5.27 8.03 3.93
C GLY A 6 4.73 8.84 5.11
N GLN A 7 4.81 10.18 5.06
CA GLN A 7 4.18 11.04 6.08
C GLN A 7 2.65 10.87 6.11
N ALA A 8 1.99 10.78 4.96
CA ALA A 8 0.55 10.57 4.89
C ALA A 8 0.13 9.21 5.46
N LEU A 9 0.89 8.15 5.15
CA LEU A 9 0.67 6.80 5.71
C LEU A 9 0.89 6.81 7.23
N TYR A 10 1.97 7.44 7.69
CA TYR A 10 2.28 7.56 9.12
C TYR A 10 1.19 8.32 9.89
N ASP A 11 0.73 9.46 9.36
CA ASP A 11 -0.33 10.26 9.98
C ASP A 11 -1.65 9.49 10.02
N TYR A 12 -1.97 8.74 8.95
CA TYR A 12 -3.16 7.90 8.89
C TYR A 12 -3.12 6.78 9.93
N TYR A 13 -1.99 6.07 10.02
CA TYR A 13 -1.79 4.98 10.99
C TYR A 13 -1.89 5.47 12.44
N ASN A 14 -1.27 6.62 12.75
CA ASN A 14 -1.29 7.21 14.10
C ASN A 14 -2.58 7.97 14.43
N LYS A 15 -3.60 7.95 13.55
CA LYS A 15 -4.86 8.68 13.71
C LYS A 15 -4.67 10.18 13.94
N ALA A 16 -3.59 10.76 13.38
CA ALA A 16 -3.32 12.18 13.43
C ALA A 16 -4.34 12.96 12.57
N LYS A 17 -4.27 14.29 12.62
CA LYS A 17 -5.18 15.16 11.85
C LYS A 17 -4.98 14.91 10.36
N ARG A 18 -5.96 14.25 9.72
CA ARG A 18 -5.89 13.83 8.31
C ARG A 18 -5.67 15.05 7.41
N ARG A 19 -4.56 15.04 6.69
CA ARG A 19 -4.26 15.97 5.60
C ARG A 19 -4.54 15.26 4.27
N LYS A 20 -4.98 16.03 3.28
CA LYS A 20 -5.24 15.50 1.94
C LYS A 20 -3.92 15.23 1.22
N LEU A 21 -3.76 14.04 0.66
CA LEU A 21 -2.67 13.72 -0.26
C LEU A 21 -3.12 14.07 -1.68
N TRP A 22 -2.38 14.95 -2.36
CA TRP A 22 -2.74 15.41 -3.70
C TRP A 22 -1.87 14.77 -4.77
N ILE A 23 -2.50 14.28 -5.83
CA ILE A 23 -1.86 13.83 -7.07
C ILE A 23 -1.87 14.99 -8.05
N HIS A 24 -0.68 15.41 -8.48
CA HIS A 24 -0.52 16.40 -9.53
C HIS A 24 -0.16 15.68 -10.83
N ASN A 25 -1.10 15.65 -11.78
CA ASN A 25 -0.90 15.07 -13.10
C ASN A 25 -0.65 16.18 -14.16
N GLN A 26 -0.13 15.81 -15.33
CA GLN A 26 0.12 16.74 -16.44
C GLN A 26 -1.08 16.88 -17.39
N TYR A 27 -2.10 16.04 -17.23
CA TYR A 27 -3.18 15.84 -18.20
C TYR A 27 -4.57 16.19 -17.63
N GLY A 28 -4.64 16.73 -16.42
CA GLY A 28 -5.92 16.98 -15.76
C GLY A 28 -5.83 17.94 -14.58
N ARG A 29 -6.91 17.96 -13.79
CA ARG A 29 -6.93 18.65 -12.50
C ARG A 29 -6.23 17.78 -11.47
N LYS A 30 -5.67 18.40 -10.43
CA LYS A 30 -5.16 17.65 -9.28
C LYS A 30 -6.28 16.81 -8.65
N GLU A 31 -5.93 15.61 -8.23
CA GLU A 31 -6.87 14.64 -7.65
C GLU A 31 -6.45 14.29 -6.22
N GLU A 32 -7.40 13.92 -5.37
CA GLU A 32 -7.10 13.50 -4.00
C GLU A 32 -6.80 12.00 -3.98
N MET A 33 -5.65 11.60 -3.45
CA MET A 33 -5.28 10.20 -3.22
C MET A 33 -5.93 9.72 -1.90
N PRO A 34 -6.83 8.73 -1.94
CA PRO A 34 -7.43 8.20 -0.73
C PRO A 34 -6.41 7.33 0.03
N VAL A 35 -5.85 7.89 1.12
CA VAL A 35 -4.78 7.23 1.90
C VAL A 35 -5.21 5.88 2.48
N HIS A 36 -6.50 5.72 2.80
CA HIS A 36 -7.04 4.47 3.37
C HIS A 36 -6.85 3.25 2.45
N ILE A 37 -6.74 3.44 1.13
CA ILE A 37 -6.55 2.34 0.16
C ILE A 37 -5.21 1.62 0.39
N TYR A 38 -4.20 2.29 0.93
CA TYR A 38 -2.92 1.65 1.28
C TYR A 38 -3.07 0.66 2.45
N PHE A 39 -4.11 0.82 3.27
CA PHE A 39 -4.42 -0.03 4.44
C PHE A 39 -5.55 -1.03 4.16
N ARG A 40 -5.89 -1.24 2.88
CA ARG A 40 -6.99 -2.12 2.45
C ARG A 40 -6.76 -3.57 2.88
N HIS A 41 -7.86 -4.26 3.20
CA HIS A 41 -7.84 -5.69 3.48
C HIS A 41 -7.96 -6.52 2.21
N LYS A 42 -7.79 -7.84 2.33
CA LYS A 42 -7.84 -8.80 1.21
C LYS A 42 -9.13 -8.67 0.40
N GLU A 43 -10.25 -8.41 1.06
CA GLU A 43 -11.58 -8.30 0.46
C GLU A 43 -11.75 -7.06 -0.44
N GLU A 44 -10.87 -6.06 -0.26
CA GLU A 44 -10.86 -4.80 -0.99
C GLU A 44 -9.78 -4.77 -2.08
N MET A 45 -8.94 -5.80 -2.18
CA MET A 45 -7.89 -5.89 -3.19
C MET A 45 -8.47 -6.26 -4.56
N PRO A 46 -8.01 -5.63 -5.65
CA PRO A 46 -8.32 -6.05 -7.01
C PRO A 46 -7.97 -7.52 -7.27
N ASP A 47 -8.77 -8.19 -8.12
CA ASP A 47 -8.57 -9.62 -8.46
C ASP A 47 -7.16 -9.92 -8.95
N LEU A 48 -6.54 -9.02 -9.70
CA LEU A 48 -5.18 -9.17 -10.20
C LEU A 48 -4.15 -9.26 -9.06
N GLU A 49 -4.31 -8.48 -8.00
CA GLU A 49 -3.44 -8.55 -6.83
C GLU A 49 -3.64 -9.87 -6.08
N LEU A 50 -4.88 -10.31 -5.93
CA LEU A 50 -5.20 -11.58 -5.27
C LEU A 50 -4.62 -12.78 -6.03
N ILE A 51 -4.71 -12.78 -7.36
CA ILE A 51 -4.12 -13.80 -8.23
C ILE A 51 -2.59 -13.78 -8.08
N ALA A 52 -1.95 -12.61 -8.12
CA ALA A 52 -0.51 -12.50 -7.94
C ALA A 52 -0.05 -13.06 -6.58
N LEU A 53 -0.72 -12.67 -5.49
CA LEU A 53 -0.45 -13.15 -4.13
C LEU A 53 -0.69 -14.65 -3.94
N GLN A 54 -1.50 -15.30 -4.78
CA GLN A 54 -1.70 -16.75 -4.77
C GLN A 54 -0.55 -17.49 -5.47
N GLN A 55 0.14 -16.84 -6.42
CA GLN A 55 1.26 -17.43 -7.14
C GLN A 55 2.60 -17.25 -6.42
N CYS A 56 2.65 -16.37 -5.41
CA CYS A 56 3.81 -16.16 -4.54
C CYS A 56 4.21 -17.45 -3.79
N LYS A 57 5.48 -17.85 -3.89
CA LYS A 57 6.04 -19.05 -3.27
C LYS A 57 7.52 -18.89 -2.96
N GLY A 58 8.02 -19.63 -1.98
CA GLY A 58 9.42 -19.54 -1.55
C GLY A 58 9.70 -18.21 -0.85
N LYS A 59 10.82 -17.56 -1.21
CA LYS A 59 11.19 -16.23 -0.72
C LYS A 59 10.66 -15.16 -1.65
N VAL A 60 9.91 -14.21 -1.11
CA VAL A 60 9.20 -13.18 -1.89
C VAL A 60 9.77 -11.80 -1.58
N LEU A 61 9.87 -10.97 -2.62
CA LEU A 61 10.20 -9.55 -2.50
C LEU A 61 8.96 -8.73 -2.88
N ASP A 62 8.46 -7.92 -1.96
CA ASP A 62 7.37 -6.95 -2.16
C ASP A 62 7.99 -5.56 -2.41
N ILE A 63 7.98 -5.13 -3.68
CA ILE A 63 8.63 -3.88 -4.13
C ILE A 63 7.60 -2.74 -4.10
N GLY A 64 7.92 -1.66 -3.38
CA GLY A 64 7.01 -0.54 -3.21
C GLY A 64 5.89 -0.87 -2.23
N ALA A 65 6.21 -1.60 -1.16
CA ALA A 65 5.24 -2.21 -0.25
C ALA A 65 4.33 -1.20 0.49
N GLY A 66 4.69 0.09 0.52
CA GLY A 66 3.87 1.14 1.10
C GLY A 66 3.54 0.87 2.57
N ALA A 67 2.24 0.73 2.89
CA ALA A 67 1.79 0.40 4.25
C ALA A 67 1.85 -1.10 4.60
N GLY A 68 2.30 -1.96 3.66
CA GLY A 68 2.53 -3.38 3.90
C GLY A 68 1.33 -4.29 3.67
N SER A 69 0.29 -3.85 2.95
CA SER A 69 -0.93 -4.64 2.74
C SER A 69 -0.66 -6.01 2.11
N HIS A 70 0.27 -6.10 1.16
CA HIS A 70 0.65 -7.35 0.50
C HIS A 70 1.55 -8.22 1.39
N ALA A 71 2.62 -7.64 1.93
CA ALA A 71 3.51 -8.32 2.87
C ALA A 71 2.77 -8.97 4.06
N LEU A 72 1.81 -8.26 4.68
CA LEU A 72 1.02 -8.80 5.79
C LEU A 72 0.22 -10.05 5.40
N LEU A 73 -0.43 -10.03 4.23
CA LEU A 73 -1.17 -11.21 3.73
C LEU A 73 -0.24 -12.38 3.38
N LEU A 74 0.97 -12.10 2.90
CA LEU A 74 1.97 -13.15 2.63
C LEU A 74 2.50 -13.76 3.94
N GLN A 75 2.75 -12.92 4.96
CA GLN A 75 3.13 -13.38 6.30
C GLN A 75 2.05 -14.26 6.95
N GLU A 76 0.76 -13.89 6.84
CA GLU A 76 -0.36 -14.70 7.32
C GLU A 76 -0.43 -16.07 6.64
N LYS A 77 0.01 -16.17 5.39
CA LYS A 77 0.14 -17.44 4.65
C LYS A 77 1.41 -18.22 4.99
N GLY A 78 2.26 -17.71 5.88
CA GLY A 78 3.54 -18.34 6.24
C GLY A 78 4.63 -18.21 5.17
N ILE A 79 4.52 -17.22 4.26
CA ILE A 79 5.52 -16.98 3.22
C ILE A 79 6.62 -16.06 3.77
N ASP A 80 7.88 -16.41 3.49
CA ASP A 80 9.05 -15.58 3.79
C ASP A 80 9.09 -14.39 2.81
N VAL A 81 8.72 -13.20 3.29
CA VAL A 81 8.62 -11.97 2.49
C VAL A 81 9.55 -10.89 3.02
N THR A 82 10.23 -10.22 2.10
CA THR A 82 10.96 -8.96 2.34
C THR A 82 10.23 -7.83 1.61
N ALA A 83 9.99 -6.72 2.30
CA ALA A 83 9.34 -5.54 1.73
C ALA A 83 10.33 -4.37 1.64
N ILE A 84 10.41 -3.68 0.50
CA ILE A 84 11.29 -2.53 0.25
C ILE A 84 10.59 -1.38 -0.47
#